data_AF-A0A0U3SGE2-F1
#
_entry.id   AF-A0A0U3SGE2-F1
#
_cell.length_a   1.000
_cell.length_b   1.000
_cell.length_c   1.000
_cell.angle_alpha   90.00
_cell.angle_beta   90.00
_cell.angle_gamma   90.00
#
_symmetry.space_group_name_H-M   'P 1'
#
loop_
_entity.id
_entity.type
_entity.pdbx_description
1 polymer ?
#
loop_
_entity_poly.entity_id
_entity_poly.type
_entity_poly.pdbx_seq_one_letter_code
_entity_poly.pdbx_strand_id
1 'polypeptide(L)'
;MAGVLGLYAYFLKQATDKPVFRRFTGTGAALAFLLNYAWELSHCTLYQGVGYDLPHVAFLALAALADAIMVGLLYFGFALVYRNGLWARHLSAERIFWLMAAGGTGATLSEVAHLAAGNWAYTAQMPIIPGIGVGLTPVLQFMVLPAVIYSLSARFTAPSAVPTSRTS
;
A
#
# COMPACT_ATOMS: atom_id res chain seq x y z
N MET A 1 -12.01 -8.12 6.50
CA MET A 1 -12.43 -8.23 5.07
C MET A 1 -13.77 -7.58 4.75
N ALA A 2 -14.82 -7.73 5.56
CA ALA A 2 -16.16 -7.17 5.28
C ALA A 2 -16.17 -5.65 5.00
N GLY A 3 -15.33 -4.87 5.70
CA GLY A 3 -15.23 -3.42 5.49
C GLY A 3 -14.70 -3.01 4.12
N VAL A 4 -13.61 -3.63 3.64
CA VAL A 4 -13.01 -3.33 2.33
C VAL A 4 -13.96 -3.69 1.19
N LEU A 5 -14.60 -4.86 1.26
CA LEU A 5 -15.57 -5.28 0.25
C LEU A 5 -16.82 -4.37 0.24
N GLY A 6 -17.25 -3.91 1.42
CA GLY A 6 -18.34 -2.93 1.55
C GLY A 6 -17.98 -1.59 0.92
N LEU A 7 -16.79 -1.06 1.20
CA LEU A 7 -16.28 0.19 0.61
C LEU A 7 -16.11 0.07 -0.91
N TYR A 8 -15.58 -1.07 -1.38
CA TYR A 8 -15.50 -1.37 -2.80
C TYR A 8 -16.88 -1.36 -3.46
N ALA A 9 -17.87 -2.05 -2.89
CA ALA A 9 -19.23 -2.07 -3.43
C ALA A 9 -19.88 -0.69 -3.42
N TYR A 10 -19.66 0.09 -2.35
CA TYR A 10 -20.14 1.47 -2.22
C TYR A 10 -19.59 2.39 -3.30
N PHE A 11 -18.27 2.37 -3.54
CA PHE A 11 -17.64 3.20 -4.57
C PHE A 11 -17.88 2.67 -5.98
N LEU A 12 -18.01 1.36 -6.19
CA LEU A 12 -18.36 0.77 -7.48
C LEU A 12 -19.75 1.23 -7.95
N LYS A 13 -20.71 1.38 -7.02
CA LYS A 13 -22.05 1.90 -7.34
C LYS A 13 -22.01 3.36 -7.80
N GLN A 14 -21.12 4.17 -7.22
CA GLN A 14 -20.97 5.59 -7.50
C GLN A 14 -19.96 5.93 -8.60
N ALA A 15 -19.14 4.96 -9.01
CA ALA A 15 -18.09 5.17 -10.00
C ALA A 15 -18.69 5.64 -11.32
N THR A 16 -18.24 6.80 -11.79
CA THR A 16 -18.58 7.37 -13.11
C THR A 16 -18.19 6.41 -14.23
N ASP A 17 -17.04 5.75 -14.10
CA ASP A 17 -16.55 4.73 -15.01
C ASP A 17 -16.27 3.43 -14.24
N LYS A 18 -17.24 2.51 -14.26
CA LYS A 18 -17.18 1.23 -13.55
C LYS A 18 -16.08 0.30 -14.12
N PRO A 19 -15.92 0.14 -15.45
CA PRO A 19 -14.82 -0.63 -16.01
C PRO A 19 -13.45 -0.13 -15.54
N VAL A 20 -13.20 1.19 -15.59
CA VAL A 20 -11.94 1.77 -15.14
C VAL A 20 -11.75 1.57 -13.64
N PHE A 21 -12.78 1.81 -12.83
CA PHE A 21 -12.70 1.58 -11.39
C PHE A 21 -12.32 0.13 -11.06
N ARG A 22 -12.98 -0.86 -11.69
CA ARG A 22 -12.66 -2.28 -11.49
C ARG A 22 -11.22 -2.62 -11.86
N ARG A 23 -10.75 -2.14 -13.01
CA ARG A 23 -9.37 -2.34 -13.46
C ARG A 23 -8.37 -1.67 -12.52
N PHE A 24 -8.66 -0.45 -12.08
CA PHE A 24 -7.78 0.32 -11.19
C PHE A 24 -7.65 -0.36 -9.82
N THR A 25 -8.78 -0.72 -9.20
CA THR A 25 -8.76 -1.40 -7.90
C THR A 25 -8.17 -2.80 -7.99
N GLY A 26 -8.44 -3.53 -9.08
CA GLY A 26 -7.89 -4.87 -9.31
C GLY A 26 -6.38 -4.86 -9.50
N THR A 27 -5.87 -3.98 -10.38
CA THR A 27 -4.42 -3.80 -10.57
C THR A 27 -3.76 -3.25 -9.31
N GLY A 28 -4.41 -2.32 -8.61
CA GLY A 28 -3.95 -1.79 -7.32
C GLY A 28 -3.81 -2.88 -6.27
N ALA A 29 -4.79 -3.79 -6.13
CA ALA A 29 -4.73 -4.89 -5.19
C ALA A 29 -3.62 -5.90 -5.53
N ALA A 30 -3.46 -6.24 -6.81
CA ALA A 30 -2.39 -7.13 -7.26
C ALA A 30 -1.00 -6.51 -7.00
N LEU A 31 -0.80 -5.25 -7.37
CA LEU A 31 0.43 -4.51 -7.11
C LEU A 31 0.70 -4.36 -5.61
N ALA A 32 -0.33 -4.12 -4.80
CA ALA A 32 -0.18 -4.01 -3.36
C ALA A 32 0.33 -5.32 -2.76
N PHE A 33 -0.22 -6.47 -3.15
CA PHE A 33 0.27 -7.75 -2.69
C PHE A 33 1.72 -8.00 -3.14
N LEU A 34 2.00 -7.85 -4.44
CA LEU A 34 3.32 -8.16 -5.01
C LEU A 34 4.43 -7.25 -4.47
N LEU A 35 4.19 -5.94 -4.37
CA LEU A 35 5.19 -4.99 -3.90
C LEU A 35 5.42 -5.10 -2.39
N ASN A 36 4.37 -5.29 -1.58
CA ASN A 36 4.58 -5.55 -0.15
C ASN A 36 5.29 -6.88 0.05
N TYR A 37 4.92 -7.94 -0.67
CA TYR A 37 5.61 -9.22 -0.54
C TYR A 37 7.09 -9.15 -0.93
N ALA A 38 7.42 -8.45 -2.01
CA ALA A 38 8.82 -8.20 -2.38
C ALA A 38 9.55 -7.37 -1.32
N TRP A 39 8.87 -6.39 -0.70
CA TRP A 39 9.43 -5.58 0.38
C TRP A 39 9.73 -6.41 1.63
N GLU A 40 8.77 -7.22 2.06
CA GLU A 40 8.87 -8.15 3.19
C GLU A 40 10.04 -9.13 3.00
N LEU A 41 10.14 -9.78 1.83
CA LEU A 41 11.25 -10.68 1.51
C LEU A 41 12.63 -10.00 1.51
N SER A 42 12.67 -8.73 1.11
CA SER A 42 13.92 -7.95 1.06
C SER A 42 14.41 -7.52 2.44
N HIS A 43 13.50 -7.34 3.40
CA HIS A 43 13.79 -6.80 4.72
C HIS A 43 13.60 -7.80 5.86
N CYS A 44 13.19 -9.04 5.58
CA CYS A 44 12.92 -10.05 6.60
C CYS A 44 14.14 -10.32 7.50
N THR A 45 15.36 -10.21 6.98
CA THR A 45 16.62 -10.38 7.71
C THR A 45 16.89 -9.29 8.77
N LEU A 46 16.13 -8.19 8.74
CA LEU A 46 16.23 -7.12 9.75
C LEU A 46 15.47 -7.44 11.04
N TYR A 47 14.66 -8.49 11.06
CA TYR A 47 13.93 -8.97 12.23
C TYR A 47 14.61 -10.20 12.83
N GLN A 48 14.63 -10.30 14.16
CA GLN A 48 15.22 -11.45 14.85
C GLN A 48 14.36 -12.70 14.64
N GLY A 49 15.02 -13.85 14.45
CA GLY A 49 14.35 -15.15 14.37
C GLY A 49 13.65 -15.44 13.04
N VAL A 50 13.85 -14.60 12.03
CA VAL A 50 13.28 -14.80 10.69
C VAL A 50 14.31 -15.38 9.74
N GLY A 51 13.96 -16.49 9.07
CA GLY A 51 14.79 -17.16 8.06
C GLY A 51 14.07 -17.28 6.71
N TYR A 52 14.77 -17.82 5.70
CA TYR A 52 14.23 -18.08 4.35
C TYR A 52 13.58 -19.47 4.21
N ASP A 53 13.13 -20.07 5.32
CA ASP A 53 12.48 -21.36 5.29
C ASP A 53 11.07 -21.27 4.70
N LEU A 54 10.58 -22.35 4.10
CA LEU A 54 9.26 -22.40 3.47
C LEU A 54 8.10 -21.92 4.38
N PRO A 55 8.07 -22.23 5.70
CA PRO A 55 7.04 -21.69 6.61
C PRO A 55 7.14 -20.18 6.79
N HIS A 56 8.35 -19.62 6.84
CA HIS A 56 8.57 -18.18 6.97
C HIS A 56 8.15 -17.44 5.69
N VAL A 57 8.49 -17.98 4.52
CA VAL A 57 8.05 -17.43 3.22
C VAL A 57 6.52 -17.39 3.14
N ALA A 58 5.83 -18.45 3.59
CA ALA A 58 4.37 -18.49 3.64
C ALA A 58 3.79 -17.47 4.64
N PHE A 59 4.44 -17.27 5.79
CA PHE A 59 4.06 -16.25 6.76
C PHE A 59 4.23 -14.83 6.20
N LEU A 60 5.32 -14.54 5.50
CA LEU A 60 5.55 -13.26 4.81
C LEU A 60 4.49 -13.00 3.73
N ALA A 61 4.02 -14.04 3.04
CA ALA A 61 2.91 -13.89 2.08
C ALA A 61 1.61 -13.50 2.78
N LEU A 62 1.35 -14.03 3.99
CA LEU A 62 0.20 -13.63 4.80
C LEU A 62 0.34 -12.19 5.32
N ALA A 63 1.54 -11.79 5.75
CA ALA A 63 1.84 -10.41 6.15
C ALA A 63 1.60 -9.44 4.98
N ALA A 64 2.16 -9.73 3.81
CA ALA A 64 1.94 -8.94 2.60
C ALA A 64 0.47 -8.85 2.17
N LEU A 65 -0.34 -9.88 2.46
CA LEU A 65 -1.78 -9.84 2.25
C LEU A 65 -2.46 -8.87 3.22
N ALA A 66 -2.05 -8.87 4.50
CA ALA A 66 -2.54 -7.90 5.48
C ALA A 66 -2.15 -6.46 5.08
N ASP A 67 -0.94 -6.26 4.58
CA ASP A 67 -0.48 -4.96 4.09
C ASP A 67 -1.27 -4.52 2.86
N ALA A 68 -1.53 -5.43 1.92
CA ALA A 68 -2.37 -5.14 0.75
C ALA A 68 -3.79 -4.71 1.16
N ILE A 69 -4.35 -5.33 2.21
CA ILE A 69 -5.63 -4.91 2.79
C ILE A 69 -5.52 -3.51 3.41
N MET A 70 -4.45 -3.21 4.13
CA MET A 70 -4.18 -1.88 4.70
C MET A 70 -4.03 -0.81 3.62
N VAL A 71 -3.30 -1.08 2.54
CA VAL A 71 -3.22 -0.19 1.37
C VAL A 71 -4.60 0.02 0.75
N GLY A 72 -5.44 -1.02 0.69
CA GLY A 72 -6.84 -0.90 0.25
C GLY A 72 -7.69 -0.03 1.19
N LEU A 73 -7.53 -0.17 2.50
CA LEU A 73 -8.24 0.65 3.49
C LEU A 73 -7.81 2.12 3.39
N LEU A 74 -6.51 2.38 3.23
CA LEU A 74 -5.99 3.73 3.02
C LEU A 74 -6.58 4.35 1.74
N TYR A 75 -6.64 3.58 0.66
CA TYR A 75 -7.26 4.01 -0.59
C TYR A 75 -8.71 4.45 -0.40
N PHE A 76 -9.51 3.59 0.25
CA PHE A 76 -10.93 3.87 0.46
C PHE A 76 -11.17 4.97 1.51
N GLY A 77 -10.31 5.09 2.52
CA GLY A 77 -10.35 6.19 3.49
C GLY A 77 -10.21 7.54 2.79
N PHE A 78 -9.20 7.69 1.92
CA PHE A 78 -9.05 8.89 1.12
C PHE A 78 -10.15 9.06 0.06
N ALA A 79 -10.69 7.97 -0.48
CA ALA A 79 -11.84 8.05 -1.38
C ALA A 79 -13.09 8.63 -0.70
N LEU A 80 -13.27 8.36 0.61
CA LEU A 80 -14.34 8.97 1.41
C LEU A 80 -14.08 10.46 1.66
N VAL A 81 -12.84 10.83 2.00
CA VAL A 81 -12.44 12.23 2.21
C VAL A 81 -12.65 13.07 0.96
N TYR A 82 -12.17 12.57 -0.19
CA TYR A 82 -12.32 13.27 -1.48
C TYR A 82 -13.67 13.03 -2.16
N ARG A 83 -14.54 12.19 -1.56
CA ARG A 83 -15.83 11.76 -2.12
C ARG A 83 -15.73 11.33 -3.59
N ASN A 84 -14.62 10.69 -3.94
CA ASN A 84 -14.30 10.33 -5.31
C ASN A 84 -13.62 8.97 -5.34
N GLY A 85 -14.30 7.96 -5.90
CA GLY A 85 -13.78 6.60 -6.01
C GLY A 85 -12.61 6.42 -7.00
N LEU A 86 -12.25 7.44 -7.78
CA LEU A 86 -11.11 7.44 -8.70
C LEU A 86 -10.12 8.58 -8.40
N TRP A 87 -10.12 9.08 -7.15
CA TRP A 87 -9.26 10.20 -6.73
C TRP A 87 -7.78 9.96 -7.04
N ALA A 88 -7.30 8.73 -6.90
CA ALA A 88 -5.90 8.36 -7.06
C ALA A 88 -5.45 8.20 -8.53
N ARG A 89 -6.35 8.38 -9.50
CA ARG A 89 -5.93 8.52 -10.91
C ARG A 89 -5.18 9.82 -11.19
N HIS A 90 -5.40 10.84 -10.36
CA HIS A 90 -4.74 12.14 -10.43
C HIS A 90 -4.14 12.46 -9.06
N LEU A 91 -2.95 11.91 -8.81
CA LEU A 91 -2.18 12.17 -7.60
C LEU A 91 -1.46 13.51 -7.73
N SER A 92 -1.98 14.55 -7.08
CA SER A 92 -1.24 15.80 -6.88
C SER A 92 -0.17 15.61 -5.81
N ALA A 93 0.85 16.48 -5.80
CA ALA A 93 1.89 16.48 -4.77
C ALA A 93 1.29 16.57 -3.35
N GLU A 94 0.24 17.36 -3.17
CA GLU A 94 -0.50 17.47 -1.92
C GLU A 94 -1.15 16.14 -1.48
N ARG A 95 -1.81 15.43 -2.41
CA ARG A 95 -2.43 14.12 -2.13
C ARG A 95 -1.38 13.08 -1.76
N ILE A 96 -0.24 13.10 -2.45
CA ILE A 96 0.89 12.23 -2.14
C ILE A 96 1.42 12.54 -0.75
N PHE A 97 1.63 13.82 -0.41
CA PHE A 97 2.10 14.22 0.92
C PHE A 97 1.17 13.71 2.03
N TRP A 98 -0.14 13.95 1.91
CA TRP A 98 -1.10 13.48 2.92
C TRP A 98 -1.19 11.96 3.00
N LEU A 99 -1.07 11.27 1.85
CA LEU A 99 -1.03 9.82 1.80
C LEU A 99 0.21 9.27 2.52
N MET A 100 1.38 9.83 2.25
CA MET A 100 2.65 9.48 2.91
C MET A 100 2.57 9.75 4.42
N ALA A 101 2.04 10.91 4.81
CA ALA A 101 1.89 11.29 6.22
C ALA A 101 0.93 10.34 6.96
N ALA A 102 -0.22 10.02 6.37
CA ALA A 102 -1.18 9.10 6.97
C ALA A 102 -0.62 7.67 7.07
N GLY A 103 -0.01 7.17 6.00
CA GLY A 103 0.62 5.85 5.98
C GLY A 103 1.79 5.73 6.97
N GLY A 104 2.70 6.70 6.95
CA GLY A 104 3.86 6.74 7.85
C GLY A 104 3.47 6.88 9.32
N THR A 105 2.48 7.72 9.63
CA THR A 105 1.97 7.85 11.01
C THR A 105 1.32 6.56 11.48
N GLY A 106 0.47 5.94 10.64
CA GLY A 106 -0.17 4.67 10.97
C GLY A 106 0.84 3.55 11.21
N ALA A 107 1.85 3.42 10.35
CA ALA A 107 2.93 2.46 10.51
C ALA A 107 3.76 2.73 11.77
N THR A 108 4.12 3.98 12.04
CA THR A 108 4.87 4.36 13.24
C THR A 108 4.12 3.97 14.52
N LEU A 109 2.82 4.30 14.61
CA LEU A 109 1.99 3.95 15.77
C LEU A 109 1.85 2.43 15.93
N SER A 110 1.69 1.72 14.81
CA SER A 110 1.64 0.25 14.81
C SER A 110 2.94 -0.34 15.35
N GLU A 111 4.10 0.10 14.85
CA GLU A 111 5.41 -0.40 15.31
C GLU A 111 5.64 -0.12 16.79
N VAL A 112 5.31 1.09 17.28
CA VAL A 112 5.42 1.40 18.72
C VAL A 112 4.58 0.43 19.55
N ALA A 113 3.35 0.14 19.12
CA ALA A 113 2.46 -0.78 19.85
C ALA A 113 2.99 -2.22 19.85
N HIS A 114 3.50 -2.71 18.71
CA HIS A 114 4.04 -4.07 18.60
C HIS A 114 5.34 -4.25 19.38
N LEU A 115 6.21 -3.24 19.38
CA LEU A 115 7.42 -3.23 20.21
C LEU A 115 7.08 -3.20 21.70
N ALA A 116 6.12 -2.38 22.11
CA ALA A 116 5.67 -2.31 23.50
C ALA A 116 5.02 -3.64 23.97
N ALA A 117 4.35 -4.35 23.05
CA ALA A 117 3.77 -5.67 23.31
C ALA A 117 4.81 -6.82 23.27
N GLY A 118 6.03 -6.57 22.80
CA GLY A 118 7.06 -7.59 22.63
C GLY A 118 6.78 -8.56 21.47
N ASN A 119 5.96 -8.17 20.49
CA ASN A 119 5.56 -9.02 19.37
C ASN A 119 6.72 -9.33 18.41
N TRP A 120 7.68 -8.40 18.30
CA TRP A 120 8.90 -8.60 17.50
C TRP A 120 10.08 -7.81 18.05
N ALA A 121 11.28 -8.26 17.69
CA ALA A 121 12.55 -7.61 18.03
C ALA A 121 13.39 -7.39 16.77
N TYR A 122 14.06 -6.25 16.69
CA TYR A 122 14.91 -5.91 15.56
C TYR A 122 16.34 -6.45 15.72
N THR A 123 17.02 -6.72 14.61
CA THR A 123 18.45 -7.00 14.63
C THR A 123 19.25 -5.70 14.72
N ALA A 124 20.55 -5.79 15.02
CA ALA A 124 21.44 -4.63 15.04
C ALA A 124 21.59 -3.92 13.67
N GLN A 125 21.14 -4.57 12.58
CA GLN A 125 21.19 -4.01 11.23
C GLN A 125 19.97 -3.16 10.88
N MET A 126 18.89 -3.21 11.69
CA MET A 126 17.69 -2.43 11.43
C MET A 126 17.97 -0.94 11.64
N PRO A 127 17.82 -0.09 10.60
CA PRO A 127 17.90 1.35 10.79
C PRO A 127 16.72 1.82 11.64
N ILE A 128 16.99 2.57 12.69
CA ILE A 128 15.98 3.07 13.63
C ILE A 128 15.73 4.56 13.39
N ILE A 129 14.47 4.98 13.45
CA ILE A 129 14.10 6.40 13.40
C ILE A 129 14.52 7.06 14.72
N PRO A 130 15.45 8.04 14.71
CA PRO A 130 15.91 8.71 15.92
C PRO A 130 14.75 9.39 16.66
N GLY A 131 14.75 9.28 17.98
CA GLY A 131 13.74 9.88 18.87
C GLY A 131 12.46 9.06 19.09
N ILE A 132 12.13 8.11 18.19
CA ILE A 132 10.92 7.27 18.31
C ILE A 132 11.28 5.80 18.60
N GLY A 133 12.42 5.31 18.11
CA GLY A 133 12.87 3.95 18.40
C GLY A 133 12.23 2.86 17.53
N VAL A 134 11.48 3.24 16.49
CA VAL A 134 10.86 2.31 15.54
C VAL A 134 11.75 2.05 14.33
N GLY A 135 11.57 0.88 13.72
CA GLY A 135 12.25 0.51 12.49
C GLY A 135 11.90 1.43 11.31
N LEU A 136 12.90 1.80 10.52
CA LEU A 136 12.73 2.68 9.36
C LEU A 136 12.01 1.98 8.20
N THR A 137 12.33 0.71 7.93
CA THR A 137 11.74 -0.02 6.79
C THR A 137 10.21 -0.18 6.84
N PRO A 138 9.56 -0.57 7.97
CA PRO A 138 8.10 -0.68 8.01
C PRO A 138 7.41 0.69 7.85
N VAL A 139 8.03 1.76 8.35
CA VAL A 139 7.51 3.12 8.16
C VAL A 139 7.63 3.54 6.69
N LEU A 140 8.79 3.32 6.06
CA LEU A 140 8.99 3.62 4.64
C LEU A 140 8.07 2.82 3.72
N GLN A 141 7.77 1.56 4.08
CA GLN A 141 6.85 0.71 3.34
C GLN A 141 5.50 1.40 3.15
N PHE A 142 4.87 1.87 4.23
CA PHE A 142 3.57 2.54 4.17
C PHE A 142 3.63 4.01 3.75
N MET A 143 4.79 4.68 3.86
CA MET A 143 4.96 6.00 3.27
C MET A 143 5.03 5.91 1.74
N VAL A 144 5.83 5.01 1.20
CA VAL A 144 6.20 5.01 -0.23
C VAL A 144 5.30 4.09 -1.05
N LEU A 145 5.05 2.85 -0.61
CA LEU A 145 4.37 1.86 -1.45
C LEU A 145 2.95 2.28 -1.86
N PRO A 146 2.08 2.85 -0.99
CA PRO A 146 0.74 3.26 -1.42
C PRO A 146 0.78 4.25 -2.59
N ALA A 147 1.67 5.25 -2.53
CA ALA A 147 1.82 6.24 -3.60
C ALA A 147 2.30 5.60 -4.91
N VAL A 148 3.27 4.68 -4.83
CA VAL A 148 3.80 3.94 -5.98
C VAL A 148 2.71 3.03 -6.58
N ILE A 149 2.01 2.25 -5.75
CA ILE A 149 0.96 1.32 -6.16
C ILE A 149 -0.15 2.06 -6.90
N TYR A 150 -0.65 3.17 -6.35
CA TYR A 150 -1.72 3.93 -6.98
C TYR A 150 -1.25 4.62 -8.28
N SER A 151 -0.01 5.12 -8.31
CA SER A 151 0.58 5.72 -9.51
C SER A 151 0.71 4.70 -10.64
N LEU A 152 1.18 3.49 -10.34
CA LEU A 152 1.31 2.40 -11.31
C LEU A 152 -0.07 1.92 -11.79
N SER A 153 -1.01 1.75 -10.87
CA SER A 153 -2.40 1.40 -11.23
C SER A 153 -3.03 2.45 -12.16
N ALA A 154 -2.80 3.75 -11.89
CA ALA A 154 -3.27 4.84 -12.75
C ALA A 154 -2.67 4.76 -14.16
N ARG A 155 -1.38 4.41 -14.27
CA ARG A 155 -0.68 4.26 -15.56
C ARG A 155 -1.19 3.05 -16.36
N PHE A 156 -1.37 1.90 -15.72
CA PHE A 156 -1.86 0.69 -16.39
C PHE A 156 -3.33 0.76 -16.81
N THR A 157 -4.10 1.67 -16.20
CA THR A 157 -5.52 1.87 -16.52
C THR A 157 -5.78 3.15 -17.31
N ALA A 158 -4.73 3.87 -17.70
CA ALA A 158 -4.86 4.98 -18.63
C ALA A 158 -5.38 4.44 -19.97
N PRO A 159 -6.29 5.17 -20.65
CA PRO A 159 -6.67 4.82 -22.01
C PRO A 159 -5.42 4.77 -22.88
N SER A 160 -5.21 3.69 -23.64
CA SER A 160 -4.15 3.62 -24.63
C SER A 160 -4.29 4.85 -25.52
N ALA A 161 -3.28 5.71 -25.54
CA ALA A 161 -3.23 6.80 -26.51
C ALA A 161 -3.23 6.14 -27.89
N VAL A 162 -4.35 6.21 -28.61
CA VAL A 162 -4.40 5.84 -30.03
C VAL A 162 -3.35 6.74 -30.69
N PRO A 163 -2.31 6.19 -31.35
CA PRO A 163 -1.38 7.01 -32.11
C PRO A 163 -2.21 7.74 -33.16
N THR A 164 -2.32 9.06 -33.05
CA THR A 164 -2.85 9.88 -34.13
C THR A 164 -1.96 9.67 -35.34
N SER A 165 -2.42 8.83 -36.28
CA SER A 165 -1.86 8.76 -37.61
C SER A 165 -1.93 10.16 -38.21
N ARG A 166 -0.79 10.86 -38.24
CA ARG A 166 -0.66 12.07 -39.06
C ARG A 166 -0.72 11.63 -40.51
N THR A 167 -1.87 11.83 -41.13
CA THR A 167 -1.98 11.99 -42.58
C THR A 167 -1.79 13.46 -42.89
N SER A 168 -0.62 13.81 -43.45
CA SER A 168 -0.41 14.97 -44.30
C SER A 168 0.84 14.75 -45.13
#